data_AF-A0A9W5RYG6-F1
#
_entry.id   AF-A0A9W5RYG6-F1
#
_cell.length_a   1.000
_cell.length_b   1.000
_cell.length_c   1.000
_cell.angle_alpha   90.00
_cell.angle_beta   90.00
_cell.angle_gamma   90.00
#
_symmetry.space_group_name_H-M   'P 1'
#
loop_
_entity.id
_entity.type
_entity.pdbx_description
1 polymer ?
#
loop_
_entity_poly.entity_id
_entity_poly.type
_entity_poly.pdbx_seq_one_letter_code
_entity_poly.pdbx_strand_id
1 'polypeptide(L)'
;MDGRGMEKQQPVWFHNATVYTPGGVLHGGRLLVRGMSQFLASHGTRAFLATTDTDERRKLAGVVQGIVRAAERGTAGAECAGFHLEGPFLNPVRCGAQNPADMRPISKDELDEYLALAGDLFRLITLAPEYEGNAEYIDYLVGKGVTVSIGHSDAE
;
A
#
# COMPACT_ATOMS: atom_id res chain seq x y z
N MET A 1 -8.39 -37.13 -25.33
CA MET A 1 -8.27 -36.65 -23.93
C MET A 1 -7.99 -35.16 -24.04
N ASP A 2 -9.01 -34.37 -23.78
CA ASP A 2 -9.06 -32.92 -24.00
C ASP A 2 -8.26 -32.19 -22.93
N GLY A 3 -7.27 -31.41 -23.36
CA GLY A 3 -6.54 -30.49 -22.50
C GLY A 3 -7.41 -29.28 -22.17
N ARG A 4 -8.21 -29.38 -21.12
CA ARG A 4 -8.86 -28.21 -20.51
C ARG A 4 -7.82 -27.45 -19.70
N GLY A 5 -7.47 -26.27 -20.22
CA GLY A 5 -6.60 -25.30 -19.56
C GLY A 5 -7.13 -24.99 -18.17
N MET A 6 -6.32 -25.23 -17.15
CA MET A 6 -6.56 -24.74 -15.81
C MET A 6 -6.40 -23.23 -15.83
N GLU A 7 -7.52 -22.52 -15.84
CA GLU A 7 -7.59 -21.13 -15.46
C GLU A 7 -7.09 -21.03 -14.02
N LYS A 8 -5.92 -20.38 -13.83
CA LYS A 8 -5.37 -20.13 -12.51
C LYS A 8 -6.28 -19.14 -11.82
N GLN A 9 -7.19 -19.63 -10.98
CA GLN A 9 -7.92 -18.78 -10.05
C GLN A 9 -6.91 -17.99 -9.23
N GLN A 10 -6.99 -16.66 -9.33
CA GLN A 10 -6.31 -15.74 -8.43
C GLN A 10 -6.72 -16.10 -7.01
N PRO A 11 -5.78 -16.45 -6.11
CA PRO A 11 -6.17 -16.91 -4.80
C PRO A 11 -6.72 -15.75 -3.96
N VAL A 12 -7.93 -15.95 -3.44
CA VAL A 12 -8.66 -15.05 -2.53
C VAL A 12 -7.97 -15.03 -1.14
N TRP A 13 -6.83 -14.34 -1.02
CA TRP A 13 -6.04 -14.27 0.22
C TRP A 13 -6.41 -13.12 1.17
N PHE A 14 -7.36 -12.25 0.81
CA PHE A 14 -7.59 -10.98 1.54
C PHE A 14 -8.22 -11.11 2.94
N HIS A 15 -8.62 -12.30 3.40
CA HIS A 15 -9.34 -12.43 4.68
C HIS A 15 -8.46 -12.37 5.95
N ASN A 16 -7.13 -12.40 5.85
CA ASN A 16 -6.25 -12.46 7.04
C ASN A 16 -5.00 -11.55 6.97
N ALA A 17 -5.04 -10.51 6.15
CA ALA A 17 -3.97 -9.52 6.08
C ALA A 17 -4.32 -8.30 6.94
N THR A 18 -3.50 -8.01 7.94
CA THR A 18 -3.63 -6.79 8.75
C THR A 18 -2.95 -5.62 8.03
N VAL A 19 -3.57 -4.45 8.02
CA VAL A 19 -2.96 -3.19 7.59
C VAL A 19 -2.15 -2.65 8.77
N TYR A 20 -0.85 -2.39 8.57
CA TYR A 20 0.00 -1.89 9.66
C TYR A 20 0.77 -0.67 9.20
N THR A 21 0.44 0.46 9.81
CA THR A 21 1.10 1.75 9.63
C THR A 21 2.25 1.86 10.64
N PRO A 22 3.49 1.84 10.19
CA PRO A 22 4.62 2.15 11.01
C PRO A 22 4.91 3.63 10.78
N GLY A 23 4.68 4.46 11.81
CA GLY A 23 5.36 5.75 11.91
C GLY A 23 6.91 5.64 11.84
N GLY A 24 7.45 4.41 11.77
CA GLY A 24 8.87 4.09 11.60
C GLY A 24 9.35 3.70 10.20
N VAL A 25 8.53 3.19 9.25
CA VAL A 25 9.07 2.70 7.95
C VAL A 25 9.58 3.84 7.08
N LEU A 26 9.00 5.04 7.24
CA LEU A 26 9.54 6.30 6.70
C LEU A 26 11.01 6.55 7.10
N HIS A 27 11.50 5.92 8.18
CA HIS A 27 12.84 6.10 8.73
C HIS A 27 13.74 4.84 8.69
N GLY A 28 13.30 3.73 8.08
CA GLY A 28 14.12 2.51 8.03
C GLY A 28 13.57 1.43 7.08
N GLY A 29 14.40 0.99 6.14
CA GLY A 29 14.03 -0.02 5.14
C GLY A 29 13.80 -1.43 5.70
N ARG A 30 14.33 -2.45 5.00
CA ARG A 30 14.15 -3.90 5.24
C ARG A 30 14.10 -4.36 6.72
N LEU A 31 14.91 -3.75 7.59
CA LEU A 31 14.98 -4.13 9.01
C LEU A 31 13.66 -3.89 9.75
N LEU A 32 12.90 -2.85 9.39
CA LEU A 32 11.62 -2.55 10.02
C LEU A 32 10.53 -3.51 9.56
N VAL A 33 10.45 -3.84 8.27
CA VAL A 33 9.52 -4.87 7.76
C VAL A 33 9.78 -6.22 8.42
N ARG A 34 11.04 -6.57 8.67
CA ARG A 34 11.41 -7.79 9.40
C ARG A 34 10.96 -7.74 10.86
N GLY A 35 11.18 -6.62 11.55
CA GLY A 35 10.73 -6.43 12.94
C GLY A 35 9.21 -6.54 13.07
N MET A 36 8.48 -5.86 12.18
CA MET A 36 7.02 -5.94 12.09
C MET A 36 6.54 -7.38 11.87
N SER A 37 7.16 -8.09 10.91
CA SER A 37 6.82 -9.47 10.63
C SER A 37 6.91 -10.37 11.86
N GLN A 38 7.98 -10.23 12.66
CA GLN A 38 8.16 -11.02 13.87
C GLN A 38 7.17 -10.63 14.98
N PHE A 39 6.95 -9.32 15.16
CA PHE A 39 5.98 -8.81 16.13
C PHE A 39 4.56 -9.26 15.80
N LEU A 40 4.12 -9.09 14.55
CA LEU A 40 2.79 -9.48 14.11
C LEU A 40 2.58 -11.01 14.25
N ALA A 41 3.59 -11.81 13.91
CA ALA A 41 3.56 -13.25 14.14
C ALA A 41 3.41 -13.63 15.61
N SER A 42 4.11 -12.92 16.52
CA SER A 42 3.99 -13.19 17.96
C SER A 42 2.60 -12.84 18.51
N HIS A 43 1.78 -12.11 17.76
CA HIS A 43 0.39 -11.77 18.10
C HIS A 43 -0.63 -12.52 17.22
N GLY A 44 -0.22 -13.60 16.55
CA GLY A 44 -1.12 -14.48 15.78
C GLY A 44 -1.46 -14.00 14.36
N THR A 45 -0.91 -12.86 13.92
CA THR A 45 -1.08 -12.37 12.54
C THR A 45 -0.20 -13.19 11.60
N ARG A 46 -0.76 -13.64 10.47
CA ARG A 46 -0.05 -14.51 9.51
C ARG A 46 0.45 -13.77 8.27
N ALA A 47 -0.24 -12.70 7.88
CA ALA A 47 0.15 -11.84 6.77
C ALA A 47 -0.23 -10.38 7.08
N PHE A 48 0.44 -9.43 6.44
CA PHE A 48 0.16 -8.01 6.57
C PHE A 48 0.49 -7.24 5.30
N LEU A 49 -0.15 -6.07 5.15
CA LEU A 49 0.27 -5.03 4.23
C LEU A 49 1.09 -4.01 5.00
N ALA A 50 2.30 -3.72 4.50
CA ALA A 50 3.09 -2.63 5.06
C ALA A 50 2.49 -1.30 4.61
N THR A 51 2.01 -0.49 5.54
CA THR A 51 1.30 0.76 5.24
C THR A 51 2.26 1.94 5.31
N THR A 52 2.14 2.88 4.38
CA THR A 52 2.89 4.15 4.43
C THR A 52 2.11 5.20 5.21
N ASP A 53 2.77 6.30 5.57
CA ASP A 53 2.10 7.56 5.93
C ASP A 53 2.35 8.60 4.83
N THR A 54 1.63 9.71 4.88
CA THR A 54 1.80 10.88 4.01
C THR A 54 3.20 11.47 4.20
N ASP A 55 3.97 11.50 3.11
CA ASP A 55 5.32 12.08 3.07
C ASP A 55 5.69 12.52 1.65
N GLU A 56 6.89 13.06 1.50
CA GLU A 56 7.49 13.44 0.23
C GLU A 56 7.67 12.22 -0.71
N ARG A 57 7.36 12.42 -2.00
CA ARG A 57 7.43 11.40 -3.06
C ARG A 57 8.73 10.57 -3.03
N ARG A 58 9.88 11.22 -2.84
CA ARG A 58 11.19 10.56 -2.81
C ARG A 58 11.32 9.58 -1.64
N LYS A 59 10.83 9.96 -0.45
CA LYS A 59 10.88 9.11 0.74
C LYS A 59 9.92 7.94 0.59
N LEU A 60 8.71 8.19 0.09
CA LEU A 60 7.74 7.14 -0.23
C LEU A 60 8.29 6.11 -1.22
N ALA A 61 8.94 6.55 -2.31
CA ALA A 61 9.58 5.64 -3.26
C ALA A 61 10.66 4.77 -2.58
N GLY A 62 11.47 5.35 -1.69
CA GLY A 62 12.47 4.63 -0.89
C GLY A 62 11.86 3.59 0.06
N VAL A 63 10.73 3.94 0.69
CA VAL A 63 9.93 3.05 1.54
C VAL A 63 9.37 1.88 0.73
N VAL A 64 8.70 2.16 -0.40
CA VAL A 64 8.12 1.15 -1.30
C VAL A 64 9.21 0.17 -1.74
N GLN A 65 10.38 0.66 -2.18
CA GLN A 65 11.51 -0.20 -2.51
C GLN A 65 11.99 -1.05 -1.33
N GLY A 66 11.98 -0.51 -0.11
CA GLY A 66 12.31 -1.23 1.12
C GLY A 66 11.36 -2.40 1.38
N ILE A 67 10.07 -2.16 1.17
CA ILE A 67 9.00 -3.17 1.32
C ILE A 67 9.12 -4.24 0.25
N VAL A 68 9.25 -3.88 -1.02
CA VAL A 68 9.40 -4.81 -2.15
C VAL A 68 10.57 -5.76 -1.90
N ARG A 69 11.75 -5.23 -1.56
CA ARG A 69 12.94 -6.06 -1.26
C ARG A 69 12.74 -6.99 -0.06
N ALA A 70 11.91 -6.61 0.90
CA ALA A 70 11.61 -7.44 2.07
C ALA A 70 10.63 -8.56 1.72
N ALA A 71 9.59 -8.26 0.94
CA ALA A 71 8.61 -9.23 0.45
C ALA A 71 9.27 -10.29 -0.46
N GLU A 72 10.07 -9.87 -1.44
CA GLU A 72 10.75 -10.76 -2.39
C GLU A 72 11.73 -11.74 -1.72
N ARG A 73 12.39 -11.29 -0.64
CA ARG A 73 13.33 -12.13 0.12
C ARG A 73 12.63 -13.05 1.12
N GLY A 74 11.33 -12.86 1.34
CA GLY A 74 10.59 -13.46 2.42
C GLY A 74 10.89 -12.81 3.78
N THR A 75 9.91 -12.92 4.68
CA THR A 75 9.98 -12.41 6.04
C THR A 75 10.10 -13.56 7.06
N ALA A 76 10.57 -13.26 8.28
CA ALA A 76 10.90 -14.28 9.28
C ALA A 76 9.71 -14.70 10.18
N GLY A 77 8.57 -14.02 10.07
CA GLY A 77 7.35 -14.25 10.82
C GLY A 77 6.14 -14.11 9.91
N ALA A 78 5.26 -13.15 10.18
CA ALA A 78 4.11 -12.86 9.32
C ALA A 78 4.57 -12.46 7.92
N GLU A 79 3.89 -12.94 6.90
CA GLU A 79 4.18 -12.65 5.49
C GLU A 79 3.92 -11.18 5.16
N CYS A 80 4.85 -10.51 4.50
CA CYS A 80 4.59 -9.21 3.89
C CYS A 80 3.93 -9.44 2.52
N ALA A 81 2.62 -9.31 2.43
CA ALA A 81 1.82 -9.63 1.23
C ALA A 81 1.81 -8.49 0.18
N GLY A 82 2.50 -7.39 0.48
CA GLY A 82 2.55 -6.17 -0.31
C GLY A 82 2.51 -4.94 0.57
N PHE A 83 2.13 -3.81 -0.02
CA PHE A 83 2.01 -2.55 0.67
C PHE A 83 0.65 -1.88 0.45
N HIS A 84 0.34 -0.99 1.39
CA HIS A 84 -0.78 -0.08 1.37
C HIS A 84 -0.24 1.36 1.33
N LEU A 85 -0.61 2.11 0.30
CA LEU A 85 -0.32 3.54 0.19
C LEU A 85 -1.41 4.33 0.92
N GLU A 86 -1.20 4.69 2.19
CA GLU A 86 -2.10 5.57 2.94
C GLU A 86 -1.56 7.00 2.90
N GLY A 87 -2.19 7.82 2.05
CA GLY A 87 -1.64 9.12 1.66
C GLY A 87 -0.52 9.01 0.63
N PRO A 88 -0.14 10.11 -0.02
CA PRO A 88 -0.40 11.51 0.36
C PRO A 88 -1.66 12.13 -0.29
N PHE A 89 -2.47 11.32 -0.98
CA PHE A 89 -3.61 11.76 -1.79
C PHE A 89 -4.90 11.92 -0.98
N LEU A 90 -4.80 12.63 0.14
CA LEU A 90 -5.85 12.79 1.15
C LEU A 90 -6.31 14.24 1.20
N ASN A 91 -7.50 14.50 1.75
CA ASN A 91 -8.00 15.84 1.93
C ASN A 91 -7.34 16.50 3.15
N PRO A 92 -6.64 17.65 3.02
CA PRO A 92 -6.00 18.34 4.13
C PRO A 92 -6.93 18.73 5.27
N VAL A 93 -8.24 18.91 5.00
CA VAL A 93 -9.26 19.22 6.01
C VAL A 93 -9.48 18.03 6.96
N ARG A 94 -9.22 16.80 6.51
CA ARG A 94 -9.41 15.55 7.26
C ARG A 94 -8.09 14.83 7.53
N CYS A 95 -7.03 15.60 7.78
CA CYS A 95 -5.67 15.07 7.88
C CYS A 95 -5.42 14.11 9.06
N GLY A 96 -6.13 14.29 10.18
CA GLY A 96 -5.91 13.45 11.36
C GLY A 96 -4.46 13.55 11.86
N ALA A 97 -3.76 12.42 11.90
CA ALA A 97 -2.34 12.35 12.31
C ALA A 97 -1.34 12.54 11.15
N GLN A 98 -1.82 12.63 9.91
CA GLN A 98 -1.00 12.79 8.71
C GLN A 98 -0.48 14.23 8.59
N ASN A 99 0.73 14.43 8.05
CA ASN A 99 1.27 15.77 7.82
C ASN A 99 0.55 16.46 6.65
N PRO A 100 -0.25 17.52 6.88
CA PRO A 100 -0.99 18.18 5.80
C PRO A 100 -0.07 18.89 4.79
N ALA A 101 1.16 19.23 5.19
CA ALA A 101 2.11 19.92 4.29
C ALA A 101 2.58 19.03 3.12
N ASP A 102 2.50 17.71 3.27
CA ASP A 102 2.90 16.75 2.23
C ASP A 102 1.70 16.22 1.43
N MET A 103 0.47 16.62 1.78
CA MET A 103 -0.74 16.24 1.05
C MET A 103 -0.83 16.94 -0.30
N ARG A 104 -1.16 16.16 -1.33
CA ARG A 104 -1.17 16.62 -2.72
C ARG A 104 -2.12 15.77 -3.56
N PRO A 105 -2.68 16.30 -4.65
CA PRO A 105 -3.46 15.49 -5.58
C PRO A 105 -2.59 14.42 -6.23
N ILE A 106 -3.24 13.38 -6.74
CA ILE A 106 -2.59 12.35 -7.53
C ILE A 106 -1.98 12.98 -8.79
N SER A 107 -0.71 12.67 -9.03
CA SER A 107 -0.12 12.77 -10.37
C SER A 107 0.06 11.39 -10.96
N LYS A 108 -0.26 11.24 -12.26
CA LYS A 108 -0.09 9.97 -12.96
C LYS A 108 1.35 9.44 -12.86
N ASP A 109 2.34 10.31 -13.02
CA ASP A 109 3.75 9.96 -12.97
C ASP A 109 4.17 9.39 -11.61
N GLU A 110 3.57 9.87 -10.52
CA GLU A 110 3.84 9.35 -9.18
C GLU A 110 3.20 7.98 -8.95
N LEU A 111 1.95 7.78 -9.41
CA LEU A 111 1.32 6.45 -9.35
C LEU A 111 2.06 5.42 -10.21
N ASP A 112 2.46 5.82 -11.43
CA ASP A 112 3.19 4.94 -12.33
C ASP A 112 4.55 4.56 -11.76
N GLU A 113 5.21 5.45 -11.02
CA GLU A 113 6.43 5.12 -10.28
C GLU A 113 6.18 4.03 -9.24
N TYR A 114 5.15 4.16 -8.39
CA TYR A 114 4.85 3.14 -7.38
C TYR A 114 4.43 1.80 -7.99
N LEU A 115 3.62 1.83 -9.06
CA LEU A 115 3.24 0.64 -9.82
C LEU A 115 4.47 -0.04 -10.45
N ALA A 116 5.39 0.73 -11.02
CA ALA A 116 6.62 0.18 -11.61
C ALA A 116 7.57 -0.40 -10.56
N LEU A 117 7.67 0.25 -9.39
CA LEU A 117 8.52 -0.21 -8.29
C LEU A 117 8.02 -1.50 -7.65
N ALA A 118 6.70 -1.68 -7.54
CA ALA A 118 6.12 -2.75 -6.73
C ALA A 118 5.36 -3.82 -7.51
N GLY A 119 4.89 -3.52 -8.72
CA GLY A 119 4.02 -4.42 -9.49
C GLY A 119 2.84 -4.91 -8.64
N ASP A 120 2.64 -6.23 -8.60
CA ASP A 120 1.56 -6.88 -7.85
C ASP A 120 1.64 -6.70 -6.33
N LEU A 121 2.74 -6.15 -5.79
CA LEU A 121 2.85 -5.82 -4.37
C LEU A 121 2.14 -4.52 -4.00
N PHE A 122 1.71 -3.70 -4.97
CA PHE A 122 0.83 -2.57 -4.71
C PHE A 122 -0.61 -3.07 -4.55
N ARG A 123 -1.06 -3.25 -3.30
CA ARG A 123 -2.33 -3.94 -3.01
C ARG A 123 -3.48 -3.01 -2.70
N LEU A 124 -3.19 -1.92 -2.00
CA LEU A 124 -4.22 -1.04 -1.44
C LEU A 124 -3.73 0.40 -1.49
N ILE A 125 -4.63 1.32 -1.79
CA ILE A 125 -4.41 2.76 -1.68
C ILE A 125 -5.58 3.39 -0.93
N THR A 126 -5.29 4.25 0.05
CA THR A 126 -6.30 5.13 0.66
C THR A 126 -6.18 6.51 0.02
N LEU A 127 -7.28 7.02 -0.51
CA LEU A 127 -7.36 8.37 -1.10
C LEU A 127 -8.67 9.07 -0.73
N ALA A 128 -8.66 10.40 -0.82
CA ALA A 128 -9.85 11.23 -0.80
C ALA A 128 -10.30 11.52 -2.24
N PRO A 129 -11.40 10.92 -2.74
CA PRO A 129 -11.79 11.03 -4.14
C PRO A 129 -12.19 12.45 -4.56
N GLU A 130 -12.77 13.23 -3.64
CA GLU A 130 -13.18 14.61 -3.85
C GLU A 130 -12.02 15.60 -3.87
N TYR A 131 -10.84 15.17 -3.39
CA TYR A 131 -9.66 16.01 -3.37
C TYR A 131 -9.04 16.07 -4.78
N GLU A 132 -9.19 17.22 -5.42
CA GLU A 132 -8.46 17.68 -6.62
C GLU A 132 -8.09 16.57 -7.64
N GLY A 133 -9.09 16.05 -8.36
CA GLY A 133 -8.85 15.13 -9.49
C GLY A 133 -8.49 13.69 -9.10
N ASN A 134 -8.40 13.36 -7.81
CA ASN A 134 -8.10 12.00 -7.36
C ASN A 134 -9.09 10.95 -7.88
N ALA A 135 -10.39 11.29 -7.96
CA ALA A 135 -11.42 10.40 -8.47
C ALA A 135 -11.13 9.86 -9.88
N GLU A 136 -10.43 10.63 -10.73
CA GLU A 136 -10.12 10.26 -12.12
C GLU A 136 -9.19 9.03 -12.21
N TYR A 137 -8.47 8.72 -11.14
CA TYR A 137 -7.50 7.63 -11.11
C TYR A 137 -8.05 6.34 -10.49
N ILE A 138 -9.28 6.32 -9.97
CA ILE A 138 -9.86 5.15 -9.31
C ILE A 138 -9.95 3.98 -10.30
N ASP A 139 -10.57 4.18 -11.46
CA ASP A 139 -10.70 3.13 -12.48
C ASP A 139 -9.33 2.70 -13.02
N TYR A 140 -8.38 3.63 -13.10
CA TYR A 140 -7.00 3.32 -13.48
C TYR A 140 -6.35 2.35 -12.48
N LEU A 141 -6.44 2.64 -11.19
CA LEU A 141 -5.88 1.83 -10.10
C LEU A 141 -6.55 0.46 -10.01
N VAL A 142 -7.88 0.41 -10.10
CA VAL A 142 -8.65 -0.84 -10.12
C VAL A 142 -8.25 -1.69 -11.33
N GLY A 143 -8.10 -1.08 -12.52
CA GLY A 143 -7.63 -1.75 -13.72
C GLY A 143 -6.19 -2.28 -13.63
N LYS A 144 -5.40 -1.80 -12.67
CA LYS A 144 -4.06 -2.31 -12.34
C LYS A 144 -4.07 -3.36 -11.22
N GLY A 145 -5.23 -3.74 -10.70
CA GLY A 145 -5.36 -4.71 -9.62
C GLY A 145 -5.12 -4.13 -8.22
N VAL A 146 -5.12 -2.80 -8.08
CA VAL A 146 -4.99 -2.11 -6.79
C VAL A 146 -6.38 -1.86 -6.21
N THR A 147 -6.61 -2.30 -4.98
CA THR A 147 -7.84 -1.95 -4.24
C THR A 147 -7.81 -0.49 -3.83
N VAL A 148 -8.90 0.23 -4.04
CA VAL A 148 -9.05 1.62 -3.59
C VAL A 148 -9.93 1.66 -2.34
N SER A 149 -9.41 2.26 -1.28
CA SER A 149 -10.16 2.61 -0.06
C SER A 149 -10.37 4.11 -0.01
N ILE A 150 -11.59 4.53 0.32
CA ILE A 150 -11.88 5.94 0.57
C ILE A 150 -11.57 6.23 2.05
N GLY A 151 -10.80 7.29 2.31
CA GLY A 151 -10.43 7.69 3.67
C GLY A 151 -9.89 9.11 3.69
N HIS A 152 -9.91 9.74 4.85
CA HIS A 152 -9.56 11.16 5.00
C HIS A 152 -10.28 12.05 3.98
N SER A 153 -11.55 11.72 3.72
CA SER A 153 -12.43 12.40 2.78
C SER A 153 -13.42 13.28 3.56
N ASP A 154 -13.75 14.43 3.00
CA ASP A 154 -14.79 15.35 3.49
C ASP A 154 -16.10 15.21 2.70
N ALA A 155 -16.21 14.18 1.86
CA ALA A 155 -17.45 13.87 1.14
C ALA A 155 -18.48 13.19 2.07
N GLU A 156 -19.74 13.61 1.96
CA GLU A 156 -20.91 13.02 2.65
C GLU A 156 -21.58 11.93 1.82
#